data_AF-A0A1S9ZWC6-F1
#
_entry.id   AF-A0A1S9ZWC6-F1
#
_cell.length_a   1.000
_cell.length_b   1.000
_cell.length_c   1.000
_cell.angle_alpha   90.00
_cell.angle_beta   90.00
_cell.angle_gamma   90.00
#
_symmetry.space_group_name_H-M   'P 1'
#
loop_
_entity.id
_entity.type
_entity.pdbx_description
1 polymer ?
#
loop_
_entity_poly.entity_id
_entity_poly.type
_entity_poly.pdbx_seq_one_letter_code
_entity_poly.pdbx_strand_id
1 'polypeptide(L)'
;MKLPTKEQINTAITTITFVLLMVFGWRLYSSGYFDRFSYDARNYDKQEDRPSIEQLTVLLNEITHGLPTPTDVNETNKTGVVSVNYKYLNLTNTQKSQLAQNVQVQSKWVFQRHKENKYGHSDEYCFNQFELIIDVEVFDFQILKKDSGEYTSVYISWWKTGECRLAYFQNQ
;
A
#
# COMPACT_ATOMS: atom_id res chain seq x y z
N MET A 1 -12.72 35.97 47.99
CA MET A 1 -12.90 35.46 46.61
C MET A 1 -14.03 34.44 46.66
N LYS A 2 -15.16 34.66 45.97
CA LYS A 2 -16.26 33.66 45.96
C LYS A 2 -15.89 32.56 44.97
N LEU A 3 -15.90 31.31 45.43
CA LEU A 3 -15.68 30.16 44.56
C LEU A 3 -16.90 29.98 43.64
N PRO A 4 -16.68 29.64 42.36
CA PRO A 4 -17.77 29.44 41.41
C PRO A 4 -18.65 28.26 41.85
N THR A 5 -19.96 28.37 41.57
CA THR A 5 -20.91 27.31 41.91
C THR A 5 -20.69 26.08 41.02
N LYS A 6 -21.13 24.91 41.46
CA LYS A 6 -21.05 23.66 40.68
C LYS A 6 -21.70 23.80 39.30
N GLU A 7 -22.76 24.58 39.21
CA GLU A 7 -23.45 24.89 37.96
C GLU A 7 -22.58 25.73 37.02
N GLN A 8 -21.93 26.78 37.53
CA GLN A 8 -20.97 27.59 36.76
C GLN A 8 -19.77 26.77 36.27
N ILE A 9 -19.27 25.84 37.10
CA ILE A 9 -18.18 24.93 36.73
C ILE A 9 -18.64 23.98 35.61
N ASN A 10 -19.81 23.38 35.72
CA ASN A 10 -20.34 22.47 34.70
C ASN A 10 -20.59 23.19 33.37
N THR A 11 -21.19 24.38 33.39
CA THR A 11 -21.38 25.19 32.18
C THR A 11 -20.04 25.52 31.53
N ALA A 12 -19.04 25.92 32.32
CA ALA A 12 -17.69 26.21 31.79
C ALA A 12 -17.05 24.98 31.15
N ILE A 13 -17.13 23.80 31.79
CA ILE A 13 -16.63 22.55 31.24
C ILE A 13 -17.33 22.22 29.92
N THR A 14 -18.67 22.27 29.87
CA THR A 14 -19.44 21.99 28.65
C THR A 14 -19.06 22.93 27.51
N THR A 15 -18.92 24.23 27.79
CA THR A 15 -18.51 25.22 26.79
C THR A 15 -17.09 24.95 26.28
N ILE A 16 -16.14 24.66 27.18
CA ILE A 16 -14.75 24.34 26.79
C ILE A 16 -14.72 23.07 25.94
N THR A 17 -15.41 22.01 26.35
CA THR A 17 -15.51 20.76 25.59
C THR A 17 -16.10 21.00 24.20
N PHE A 18 -17.17 21.79 24.10
CA PHE A 18 -17.80 22.11 22.83
C PHE A 18 -16.86 22.88 21.89
N VAL A 19 -16.14 23.88 22.41
CA VAL A 19 -15.15 24.63 21.64
C VAL A 19 -14.00 23.72 21.17
N LEU A 20 -13.49 22.84 22.04
CA LEU A 20 -12.46 21.87 21.66
C LEU A 20 -12.93 20.92 20.57
N LEU A 21 -14.17 20.41 20.65
CA LEU A 21 -14.75 19.56 19.61
C LEU A 21 -14.94 20.31 18.29
N MET A 22 -15.36 21.58 18.33
CA MET A 22 -15.47 22.40 17.12
C MET A 22 -14.10 22.68 16.48
N VAL A 23 -13.07 22.99 17.28
CA VAL A 23 -11.71 23.21 16.78
C VAL A 23 -11.11 21.91 16.22
N PHE A 24 -11.34 20.78 16.88
CA PHE A 24 -10.92 19.47 16.41
C PHE A 24 -11.63 19.09 15.11
N GLY A 25 -12.96 19.25 15.04
CA GLY A 25 -13.74 19.04 13.83
C GLY A 25 -13.28 19.94 12.68
N TRP A 26 -13.03 21.22 12.93
CA TRP A 26 -12.49 22.15 11.95
C TRP A 26 -11.08 21.74 11.47
N ARG A 27 -10.21 21.29 12.38
CA ARG A 27 -8.86 20.80 12.03
C ARG A 27 -8.92 19.54 11.17
N LEU A 28 -9.85 18.63 11.43
CA LEU A 28 -10.06 17.46 10.58
C LEU A 28 -10.64 17.86 9.21
N TYR A 29 -11.59 18.78 9.17
CA TYR A 29 -12.17 19.26 7.92
C TYR A 29 -11.15 20.01 7.05
N SER A 30 -10.47 21.01 7.61
CA SER A 30 -9.48 21.84 6.90
C SER A 30 -8.22 21.09 6.47
N SER A 31 -7.86 20.00 7.14
CA SER A 31 -6.73 19.16 6.73
C SER A 31 -7.08 18.18 5.61
N GLY A 32 -8.31 18.20 5.10
CA GLY A 32 -8.80 17.23 4.12
C GLY A 32 -8.86 15.81 4.67
N TYR A 33 -8.84 15.65 6.01
CA TYR A 33 -8.92 14.33 6.65
C TYR A 33 -10.21 13.62 6.23
N PHE A 34 -11.33 14.34 6.19
CA PHE A 34 -12.59 13.78 5.71
C PHE A 34 -12.66 13.67 4.19
N ASP A 35 -11.96 14.50 3.42
CA ASP A 35 -11.90 14.37 1.96
C ASP A 35 -11.23 13.05 1.55
N ARG A 36 -10.27 12.54 2.34
CA ARG A 36 -9.73 11.17 2.16
C ARG A 36 -10.76 10.05 2.37
N PHE A 37 -11.83 10.32 3.14
CA PHE A 37 -12.92 9.36 3.37
C PHE A 37 -14.16 9.63 2.50
N SER A 38 -14.34 10.87 1.99
CA SER A 38 -15.51 11.31 1.22
C SER A 38 -15.24 11.54 -0.26
N TYR A 39 -14.03 11.30 -0.76
CA TYR A 39 -13.77 11.15 -2.20
C TYR A 39 -14.49 9.90 -2.73
N ASP A 40 -15.79 10.08 -2.97
CA ASP A 40 -16.76 9.30 -3.72
C ASP A 40 -16.45 7.81 -3.96
N ALA A 41 -16.33 7.04 -2.87
CA ALA A 41 -16.15 5.58 -2.92
C ALA A 41 -17.24 4.84 -3.72
N ARG A 42 -18.35 5.50 -4.11
CA ARG A 42 -19.43 4.91 -4.92
C ARG A 42 -19.17 4.98 -6.42
N ASN A 43 -18.34 5.90 -6.90
CA ASN A 43 -18.04 6.08 -8.32
C ASN A 43 -16.73 5.41 -8.78
N TYR A 44 -15.95 4.89 -7.83
CA TYR A 44 -14.63 4.32 -8.04
C TYR A 44 -14.60 2.78 -8.07
N ASP A 45 -15.73 2.07 -8.07
CA ASP A 45 -15.73 0.61 -8.17
C ASP A 45 -16.68 0.14 -9.27
N LYS A 46 -16.50 0.68 -10.48
CA LYS A 46 -17.16 0.12 -11.65
C LYS A 46 -16.52 -1.23 -11.93
N GLN A 47 -17.34 -2.27 -12.06
CA GLN A 47 -16.87 -3.61 -12.41
C GLN A 47 -16.03 -3.61 -13.69
N GLU A 48 -16.32 -2.69 -14.59
CA GLU A 48 -15.64 -2.44 -15.87
C GLU A 48 -14.18 -1.99 -15.70
N ASP A 49 -13.84 -1.31 -14.59
CA ASP A 49 -12.49 -0.81 -14.33
C ASP A 49 -11.58 -1.88 -13.70
N ARG A 50 -12.16 -3.00 -13.26
CA ARG A 50 -11.43 -4.06 -12.56
C ARG A 50 -10.61 -4.87 -13.56
N PRO A 51 -9.29 -5.00 -13.34
CA PRO A 51 -8.48 -5.83 -14.22
C PRO A 51 -8.83 -7.31 -14.03
N SER A 52 -8.53 -8.11 -15.06
CA SER A 52 -8.51 -9.56 -14.91
C SER A 52 -7.22 -10.01 -14.24
N ILE A 53 -7.21 -11.24 -13.68
CA ILE A 53 -5.98 -11.83 -13.15
C ILE A 53 -4.95 -11.96 -14.26
N GLU A 54 -5.37 -12.38 -15.46
CA GLU A 54 -4.48 -12.52 -16.63
C GLU A 54 -3.79 -11.21 -16.99
N GLN A 55 -4.49 -10.07 -16.89
CA GLN A 55 -3.88 -8.76 -17.12
C GLN A 55 -2.77 -8.45 -16.11
N LEU A 56 -2.98 -8.74 -14.83
CA LEU A 56 -1.95 -8.54 -13.81
C LEU A 56 -0.80 -9.54 -13.97
N THR A 57 -1.09 -10.79 -14.34
CA THR A 57 -0.08 -11.82 -14.61
C THR A 57 0.83 -11.43 -15.76
N VAL A 58 0.29 -10.83 -16.84
CA VAL A 58 1.11 -10.29 -17.94
C VAL A 58 2.08 -9.22 -17.45
N LEU A 59 1.58 -8.25 -16.67
CA LEU A 59 2.43 -7.19 -16.09
C LEU A 59 3.49 -7.75 -15.15
N LEU A 60 3.15 -8.80 -14.37
CA LEU A 60 4.08 -9.39 -13.42
C LEU A 60 5.16 -10.21 -14.14
N ASN A 61 4.79 -11.01 -15.13
CA ASN A 61 5.72 -11.80 -15.95
C ASN A 61 6.72 -10.93 -16.69
N GLU A 62 6.28 -9.75 -17.12
CA GLU A 62 7.11 -8.70 -17.69
C GLU A 62 8.22 -8.23 -16.73
N ILE A 63 7.88 -8.01 -15.45
CA ILE A 63 8.82 -7.63 -14.39
C ILE A 63 9.72 -8.79 -13.97
N THR A 64 9.19 -10.00 -13.92
CA THR A 64 9.93 -11.18 -13.46
C THR A 64 10.59 -11.97 -14.59
N HIS A 65 10.67 -11.41 -15.80
CA HIS A 65 11.28 -12.07 -16.94
C HIS A 65 12.75 -12.42 -16.68
N GLY A 66 13.15 -13.65 -17.00
CA GLY A 66 14.51 -14.15 -16.77
C GLY A 66 14.83 -14.54 -15.32
N LEU A 67 13.87 -14.41 -14.39
CA LEU A 67 13.96 -15.00 -13.06
C LEU A 67 13.63 -16.50 -13.10
N PRO A 68 14.06 -17.27 -12.09
CA PRO A 68 13.65 -18.68 -11.96
C PRO A 68 12.13 -18.80 -11.76
N THR A 69 11.60 -20.01 -11.79
CA THR A 69 10.20 -20.24 -11.42
C THR A 69 9.99 -19.82 -9.95
N PRO A 70 8.92 -19.06 -9.64
CA PRO A 70 8.60 -18.71 -8.27
C PRO A 70 8.34 -19.96 -7.42
N THR A 71 8.73 -19.90 -6.16
CA THR A 71 8.49 -20.96 -5.17
C THR A 71 7.02 -21.02 -4.75
N ASP A 72 6.34 -19.88 -4.79
CA ASP A 72 4.91 -19.77 -4.50
C ASP A 72 4.27 -18.70 -5.39
N VAL A 73 3.02 -18.95 -5.79
CA VAL A 73 2.20 -18.07 -6.62
C VAL A 73 0.85 -17.90 -5.93
N ASN A 74 0.51 -16.66 -5.60
CA ASN A 74 -0.75 -16.35 -4.95
C ASN A 74 -1.56 -15.36 -5.79
N GLU A 75 -2.79 -15.74 -6.10
CA GLU A 75 -3.75 -14.94 -6.85
C GLU A 75 -4.94 -14.61 -5.95
N THR A 76 -5.33 -13.34 -5.94
CA THR A 76 -6.52 -12.89 -5.23
C THR A 76 -7.42 -12.15 -6.21
N ASN A 77 -8.66 -12.63 -6.35
CA ASN A 77 -9.71 -11.96 -7.10
C ASN A 77 -10.96 -11.85 -6.24
N LYS A 78 -11.18 -10.68 -5.64
CA LYS A 78 -12.35 -10.39 -4.81
C LYS A 78 -12.80 -8.95 -5.01
N THR A 79 -14.00 -8.64 -4.52
CA THR A 79 -14.55 -7.29 -4.59
C THR A 79 -13.57 -6.25 -4.04
N GLY A 80 -13.17 -5.31 -4.90
CA GLY A 80 -12.29 -4.20 -4.57
C GLY A 80 -10.79 -4.51 -4.53
N VAL A 81 -10.37 -5.77 -4.77
CA VAL A 81 -8.95 -6.15 -4.81
C VAL A 81 -8.72 -7.25 -5.84
N VAL A 82 -7.81 -7.00 -6.77
CA VAL A 82 -7.25 -8.02 -7.67
C VAL A 82 -5.73 -7.97 -7.54
N SER A 83 -5.07 -9.10 -7.30
CA SER A 83 -3.61 -9.14 -7.15
C SER A 83 -3.01 -10.47 -7.54
N VAL A 84 -1.77 -10.42 -8.00
CA VAL A 84 -0.92 -11.58 -8.27
C VAL A 84 0.42 -11.37 -7.58
N ASN A 85 0.91 -12.38 -6.87
CA ASN A 85 2.16 -12.35 -6.13
C ASN A 85 3.02 -13.56 -6.50
N TYR A 86 4.26 -13.30 -6.89
CA TYR A 86 5.30 -14.30 -7.09
C TYR A 86 6.33 -14.21 -5.96
N LYS A 87 6.51 -15.31 -5.26
CA LYS A 87 7.48 -15.41 -4.16
C LYS A 87 8.67 -16.26 -4.58
N TYR A 88 9.85 -15.71 -4.35
CA TYR A 88 11.13 -16.35 -4.62
C TYR A 88 11.88 -16.58 -3.33
N LEU A 89 12.54 -17.73 -3.22
CA LEU A 89 13.44 -18.04 -2.12
C LEU A 89 14.89 -17.89 -2.59
N ASN A 90 15.68 -17.11 -1.85
CA ASN A 90 17.13 -16.97 -2.01
C ASN A 90 17.56 -16.61 -3.44
N LEU A 91 17.00 -15.52 -4.00
CA LEU A 91 17.49 -14.99 -5.27
C LEU A 91 18.98 -14.62 -5.17
N THR A 92 19.74 -15.00 -6.19
CA THR A 92 21.15 -14.59 -6.33
C THR A 92 21.26 -13.08 -6.60
N ASN A 93 22.41 -12.48 -6.32
CA ASN A 93 22.66 -11.06 -6.61
C ASN A 93 22.43 -10.70 -8.09
N THR A 94 22.76 -11.62 -9.01
CA THR A 94 22.50 -11.46 -10.44
C THR A 94 21.01 -11.39 -10.74
N GLN A 95 20.20 -12.28 -10.13
CA GLN A 95 18.75 -12.30 -10.30
C GLN A 95 18.08 -11.06 -9.69
N LYS A 96 18.55 -10.59 -8.52
CA LYS A 96 18.09 -9.33 -7.92
C LYS A 96 18.39 -8.13 -8.82
N SER A 97 19.60 -8.10 -9.39
CA SER A 97 20.00 -7.06 -10.34
C SER A 97 19.15 -7.10 -11.62
N GLN A 98 18.85 -8.30 -12.12
CA GLN A 98 17.95 -8.48 -13.27
C GLN A 98 16.54 -7.96 -12.97
N LEU A 99 15.98 -8.29 -11.80
CA LEU A 99 14.67 -7.79 -11.37
C LEU A 99 14.64 -6.26 -11.33
N ALA A 100 15.65 -5.64 -10.70
CA ALA A 100 15.77 -4.18 -10.66
C ALA A 100 15.89 -3.57 -12.07
N GLN A 101 16.66 -4.18 -12.97
CA GLN A 101 16.77 -3.76 -14.36
C GLN A 101 15.44 -3.90 -15.11
N ASN A 102 14.70 -4.98 -14.92
CA ASN A 102 13.41 -5.19 -15.58
C ASN A 102 12.44 -4.05 -15.22
N VAL A 103 12.36 -3.66 -13.94
CA VAL A 103 11.54 -2.52 -13.50
C VAL A 103 11.98 -1.23 -14.20
N GLN A 104 13.29 -0.96 -14.25
CA GLN A 104 13.85 0.25 -14.87
C GLN A 104 13.63 0.31 -16.38
N VAL A 105 13.84 -0.79 -17.10
CA VAL A 105 13.71 -0.88 -18.57
C VAL A 105 12.29 -0.59 -19.02
N GLN A 106 11.29 -0.98 -18.23
CA GLN A 106 9.90 -0.72 -18.62
C GLN A 106 9.52 0.76 -18.59
N SER A 107 10.25 1.60 -17.85
CA SER A 107 10.06 3.07 -17.68
C SER A 107 8.67 3.55 -17.22
N LYS A 108 7.65 2.69 -17.25
CA LYS A 108 6.26 2.96 -16.91
C LYS A 108 5.97 2.87 -15.41
N TRP A 109 6.83 2.17 -14.67
CA TRP A 109 6.73 2.03 -13.21
C TRP A 109 7.43 3.20 -12.53
N VAL A 110 6.63 4.06 -11.92
CA VAL A 110 7.10 5.23 -11.20
C VAL A 110 7.31 4.87 -9.74
N PHE A 111 8.56 4.92 -9.28
CA PHE A 111 8.89 4.71 -7.87
C PHE A 111 8.13 5.70 -6.98
N GLN A 112 7.53 5.17 -5.91
CA GLN A 112 6.79 5.95 -4.93
C GLN A 112 7.59 6.11 -3.64
N ARG A 113 8.03 5.00 -3.06
CA ARG A 113 8.71 4.99 -1.77
C ARG A 113 9.44 3.68 -1.50
N HIS A 114 10.41 3.79 -0.60
CA HIS A 114 11.10 2.70 0.06
C HIS A 114 10.62 2.62 1.51
N LYS A 115 10.31 1.42 2.00
CA LYS A 115 9.91 1.17 3.39
C LYS A 115 10.84 0.14 4.02
N GLU A 116 11.39 0.49 5.17
CA GLU A 116 12.12 -0.45 6.01
C GLU A 116 11.12 -1.22 6.89
N ASN A 117 11.25 -2.53 6.88
CA ASN A 117 10.44 -3.48 7.65
C ASN A 117 11.34 -4.12 8.72
N LYS A 118 10.75 -4.70 9.77
CA LYS A 118 11.51 -5.33 10.87
C LYS A 118 12.53 -6.38 10.38
N TYR A 119 12.23 -7.02 9.26
CA TYR A 119 13.00 -8.13 8.71
C TYR A 119 13.52 -7.85 7.29
N GLY A 120 13.47 -6.62 6.79
CA GLY A 120 13.92 -6.31 5.43
C GLY A 120 13.31 -5.02 4.92
N HIS A 121 12.90 -4.95 3.66
CA HIS A 121 12.39 -3.71 3.06
C HIS A 121 11.39 -3.98 1.94
N SER A 122 10.59 -2.96 1.58
CA SER A 122 9.78 -2.96 0.37
C SER A 122 9.96 -1.69 -0.46
N ASP A 123 10.06 -1.87 -1.77
CA ASP A 123 10.00 -0.81 -2.76
C ASP A 123 8.63 -0.82 -3.45
N GLU A 124 7.98 0.34 -3.47
CA GLU A 124 6.62 0.49 -4.02
C GLU A 124 6.64 1.40 -5.25
N TYR A 125 5.92 0.98 -6.30
CA TYR A 125 5.85 1.64 -7.60
C TYR A 125 4.39 1.74 -8.07
N CYS A 126 4.10 2.79 -8.84
CA CYS A 126 2.82 2.96 -9.52
C CYS A 126 2.99 2.88 -11.04
N PHE A 127 2.05 2.22 -11.71
CA PHE A 127 1.85 2.35 -13.16
C PHE A 127 0.34 2.40 -13.45
N ASN A 128 -0.13 3.51 -14.03
CA ASN A 128 -1.56 3.79 -14.15
C ASN A 128 -2.26 3.60 -12.78
N GLN A 129 -3.27 2.73 -12.74
CA GLN A 129 -4.02 2.36 -11.55
C GLN A 129 -3.44 1.16 -10.78
N PHE A 130 -2.28 0.64 -11.17
CA PHE A 130 -1.68 -0.56 -10.59
C PHE A 130 -0.55 -0.23 -9.63
N GLU A 131 -0.47 -1.01 -8.56
CA GLU A 131 0.58 -1.00 -7.55
C GLU A 131 1.51 -2.19 -7.80
N LEU A 132 2.80 -1.94 -8.00
CA LEU A 132 3.86 -2.96 -7.95
C LEU A 132 4.62 -2.79 -6.66
N ILE A 133 4.84 -3.88 -5.95
CA ILE A 133 5.64 -3.87 -4.74
C ILE A 133 6.62 -5.04 -4.80
N ILE A 134 7.87 -4.71 -4.52
CA ILE A 134 8.97 -5.66 -4.39
C ILE A 134 9.36 -5.65 -2.91
N ASP A 135 9.03 -6.72 -2.22
CA ASP A 135 9.27 -6.90 -0.79
C ASP A 135 10.37 -7.94 -0.58
N VAL A 136 11.35 -7.60 0.25
CA VAL A 136 12.48 -8.44 0.60
C VAL A 136 12.45 -8.68 2.10
N GLU A 137 12.32 -9.93 2.52
CA GLU A 137 12.34 -10.34 3.92
C GLU A 137 13.49 -11.31 4.18
N VAL A 138 14.41 -10.92 5.05
CA VAL A 138 15.49 -11.76 5.57
C VAL A 138 15.01 -12.43 6.86
N PHE A 139 15.10 -13.75 6.90
CA PHE A 139 14.82 -14.53 8.08
C PHE A 139 16.10 -15.20 8.58
N ASP A 140 16.34 -15.07 9.88
CA ASP A 140 17.45 -15.73 10.56
C ASP A 140 16.90 -16.66 11.64
N PHE A 141 16.98 -17.97 11.36
CA PHE A 141 16.60 -19.03 12.29
C PHE A 141 17.81 -19.73 12.92
N GLN A 142 18.97 -19.07 12.99
CA GLN A 142 20.18 -19.64 13.61
C GLN A 142 19.94 -20.10 15.05
N ILE A 143 19.06 -19.39 15.78
CA ILE A 143 18.63 -19.77 17.15
C ILE A 143 17.97 -21.16 17.17
N LEU A 144 17.35 -21.58 16.07
CA LEU A 144 16.69 -22.87 15.90
C LEU A 144 17.55 -23.89 15.13
N LYS A 145 18.84 -23.61 14.89
CA LYS A 145 19.74 -24.42 14.04
C LYS A 145 19.19 -24.67 12.63
N LYS A 146 18.40 -23.73 12.11
CA LYS A 146 17.94 -23.72 10.72
C LYS A 146 18.73 -22.67 9.95
N ASP A 147 18.87 -22.88 8.65
CA ASP A 147 19.54 -21.95 7.76
C ASP A 147 18.81 -20.59 7.74
N SER A 148 19.59 -19.52 7.63
CA SER A 148 19.05 -18.21 7.29
C SER A 148 18.74 -18.15 5.80
N GLY A 149 17.85 -17.25 5.42
CA GLY A 149 17.50 -17.05 4.02
C GLY A 149 16.76 -15.75 3.80
N GLU A 150 16.35 -15.56 2.56
CA GLU A 150 15.67 -14.36 2.11
C GLU A 150 14.50 -14.74 1.20
N TYR A 151 13.35 -14.13 1.43
CA TYR A 151 12.26 -14.13 0.48
C TYR A 151 12.24 -12.83 -0.30
N THR A 152 12.06 -12.92 -1.61
CA THR A 152 11.69 -11.79 -2.45
C THR A 152 10.27 -12.03 -2.96
N SER A 153 9.32 -11.19 -2.57
CA SER A 153 7.95 -11.20 -3.07
C SER A 153 7.79 -10.07 -4.08
N VAL A 154 7.38 -10.40 -5.29
CA VAL A 154 7.04 -9.42 -6.34
C VAL A 154 5.55 -9.52 -6.58
N TYR A 155 4.82 -8.49 -6.21
CA TYR A 155 3.37 -8.49 -6.37
C TYR A 155 2.87 -7.27 -7.10
N ILE A 156 1.90 -7.51 -7.99
CA ILE A 156 1.13 -6.46 -8.65
C ILE A 156 -0.29 -6.56 -8.16
N SER A 157 -0.87 -5.41 -7.87
CA SER A 157 -2.22 -5.32 -7.35
C SER A 157 -2.98 -4.12 -7.87
N TRP A 158 -4.29 -4.27 -7.90
CA TRP A 158 -5.27 -3.23 -8.11
C TRP A 158 -6.18 -3.20 -6.90
N TRP A 159 -6.26 -2.03 -6.26
CA TRP A 159 -7.11 -1.81 -5.09
C TRP A 159 -8.07 -0.69 -5.41
N LYS A 160 -9.36 -0.88 -5.10
CA LYS A 160 -10.39 0.16 -5.33
C LYS A 160 -10.02 1.51 -4.70
N THR A 161 -9.35 1.48 -3.56
CA THR A 161 -8.88 2.62 -2.75
C THR A 161 -7.36 2.69 -2.67
N GLY A 162 -6.65 2.03 -3.59
CA GLY A 162 -5.19 2.06 -3.64
C GLY A 162 -4.66 3.45 -3.96
N GLU A 163 -3.48 3.78 -3.44
CA GLU A 163 -2.87 5.10 -3.62
C GLU A 163 -2.60 5.37 -5.11
N CYS A 164 -2.08 4.37 -5.85
CA CYS A 164 -1.82 4.54 -7.29
C CYS A 164 -3.12 4.75 -8.09
N ARG A 165 -4.19 4.04 -7.72
CA ARG A 165 -5.49 4.19 -8.37
C ARG A 165 -6.11 5.55 -8.11
N LEU A 166 -6.06 6.03 -6.87
CA LEU A 166 -6.55 7.37 -6.53
C LEU A 166 -5.77 8.45 -7.29
N ALA A 167 -4.44 8.31 -7.36
CA ALA A 167 -3.59 9.22 -8.14
C ALA A 167 -3.90 9.17 -9.64
N TYR A 168 -4.19 8.00 -10.20
CA TYR A 168 -4.57 7.85 -11.61
C TYR A 168 -5.80 8.69 -11.98
N PHE A 169 -6.86 8.66 -11.16
CA PHE A 169 -8.07 9.45 -11.45
C PHE A 169 -7.91 10.95 -11.22
N GLN A 170 -7.01 11.38 -10.35
CA GLN A 170 -6.74 12.81 -10.12
C GLN A 170 -5.99 13.47 -11.28
N ASN A 171 -5.32 12.68 -12.12
CA ASN A 171 -4.50 13.15 -13.24
C ASN A 171 -5.16 12.92 -14.62
N GLN A 172 -6.44 12.52 -14.65
CA GLN A 172 -7.28 12.46 -15.86
C GLN A 172 -8.04 13.77 -16.07
#